data_AF-A0A5K1QC45-F1
#
_entry.id   AF-A0A5K1QC45-F1
#
_cell.length_a   1.000
_cell.length_b   1.000
_cell.length_c   1.000
_cell.angle_alpha   90.00
_cell.angle_beta   90.00
_cell.angle_gamma   90.00
#
_symmetry.space_group_name_H-M   'P 1'
#
loop_
_entity.id
_entity.type
_entity.pdbx_description
1 polymer ?
#
loop_
_entity_poly.entity_id
_entity_poly.type
_entity_poly.pdbx_seq_one_letter_code
_entity_poly.pdbx_strand_id
1 'polypeptide(L)'
;MTVRIKGVTVELNGADYVIPPIALGALEQLQERIGSFDGNAADAGQISTVIDCAHAALKRNYPDLTREEAADLIDIGNMNEVFAAVMDVSGLKRREQEAAQAGEARAAD
;
A
#
# COMPACT_ATOMS: atom_id res chain seq x y z
N MET A 1 -8.74 -1.28 -17.03
CA MET A 1 -7.98 -0.44 -16.08
C MET A 1 -6.51 -0.80 -16.22
N THR A 2 -5.63 0.12 -16.61
CA THR A 2 -4.21 -0.23 -16.87
C THR A 2 -3.35 0.20 -15.70
N VAL A 3 -2.93 -0.76 -14.87
CA VAL A 3 -1.93 -0.55 -13.81
C VAL A 3 -0.64 -0.04 -14.46
N ARG A 4 -0.22 1.18 -14.12
CA ARG A 4 0.94 1.83 -14.74
C ARG A 4 2.24 1.51 -14.00
N ILE A 5 2.15 1.34 -12.69
CA ILE A 5 3.29 1.13 -11.81
C ILE A 5 3.09 -0.19 -11.09
N LYS A 6 4.08 -1.09 -11.23
CA LYS A 6 4.13 -2.35 -10.50
C LYS A 6 4.21 -2.07 -8.99
N GLY A 7 3.39 -2.78 -8.22
CA GLY A 7 3.24 -2.62 -6.79
C GLY A 7 3.01 -3.96 -6.09
N VAL A 8 2.67 -3.90 -4.82
CA VAL A 8 2.23 -5.05 -4.01
C VAL A 8 0.72 -5.19 -4.21
N THR A 9 0.24 -6.40 -4.51
CA THR A 9 -1.20 -6.66 -4.58
C THR A 9 -1.71 -6.94 -3.18
N VAL A 10 -2.75 -6.23 -2.77
CA VAL A 10 -3.38 -6.32 -1.45
C VAL A 10 -4.89 -6.40 -1.64
N GLU A 11 -5.54 -7.34 -0.95
CA GLU A 11 -7.00 -7.43 -0.93
C GLU A 11 -7.56 -6.35 0.00
N LEU A 12 -8.29 -5.38 -0.58
CA LEU A 12 -8.98 -4.33 0.16
C LEU A 12 -10.48 -4.46 -0.10
N ASN A 13 -11.26 -4.67 0.96
CA ASN A 13 -12.72 -4.78 0.90
C ASN A 13 -13.22 -5.84 -0.12
N GLY A 14 -12.51 -6.97 -0.23
CA GLY A 14 -12.86 -8.08 -1.14
C GLY A 14 -12.48 -7.85 -2.61
N ALA A 15 -11.66 -6.86 -2.91
CA ALA A 15 -11.10 -6.62 -4.24
C ALA A 15 -9.57 -6.48 -4.18
N ASP A 16 -8.89 -7.03 -5.17
CA ASP A 16 -7.43 -6.89 -5.30
C ASP A 16 -7.03 -5.50 -5.80
N TYR A 17 -6.28 -4.77 -4.97
CA TYR A 17 -5.69 -3.49 -5.33
C TYR A 17 -4.17 -3.60 -5.46
N VAL A 18 -3.62 -3.03 -6.54
CA VAL A 18 -2.17 -2.94 -6.73
C VAL A 18 -1.67 -1.64 -6.13
N ILE A 19 -1.10 -1.74 -4.93
CA ILE A 19 -0.52 -0.61 -4.19
C ILE A 19 0.90 -0.35 -4.71
N PRO A 20 1.13 0.76 -5.45
CA PRO A 20 2.47 1.10 -5.92
C PRO A 20 3.30 1.67 -4.75
N PRO A 21 4.64 1.72 -4.88
CA PRO A 21 5.48 2.37 -3.87
C PRO A 21 5.12 3.86 -3.72
N ILE A 22 5.36 4.43 -2.54
CA ILE A 22 5.19 5.88 -2.32
C ILE A 22 6.06 6.70 -3.27
N ALA A 23 5.56 7.86 -3.72
CA ALA A 23 6.36 8.80 -4.51
C ALA A 23 7.35 9.54 -3.61
N LEU A 24 8.57 9.84 -4.11
CA LEU A 24 9.59 10.55 -3.32
C LEU A 24 9.11 11.90 -2.78
N GLY A 25 8.30 12.65 -3.54
CA GLY A 25 7.74 13.92 -3.06
C GLY A 25 6.70 13.76 -1.95
N ALA A 26 5.99 12.63 -1.89
CA ALA A 26 5.09 12.32 -0.77
C ALA A 26 5.88 11.77 0.43
N LEU A 27 6.93 10.98 0.18
CA LEU A 27 7.84 10.50 1.22
C LEU A 27 8.53 11.67 1.93
N GLU A 28 9.03 12.67 1.20
CA GLU A 28 9.68 13.85 1.79
C GLU A 28 8.73 14.61 2.75
N GLN A 29 7.46 14.77 2.38
CA GLN A 29 6.46 15.46 3.20
C GLN A 29 5.98 14.63 4.39
N LEU A 30 5.95 13.30 4.25
CA LEU A 30 5.42 12.39 5.27
C LEU A 30 6.53 11.73 6.11
N GLN A 31 7.81 11.96 5.82
CA GLN A 31 8.94 11.26 6.46
C GLN A 31 8.94 11.35 7.98
N GLU A 32 8.60 12.52 8.54
CA GLU A 32 8.60 12.74 10.00
C GLU A 32 7.46 11.96 10.67
N ARG A 33 6.29 11.92 10.00
CA ARG A 33 5.12 11.18 10.46
C ARG A 33 5.33 9.67 10.33
N ILE A 34 5.91 9.23 9.21
CA ILE A 34 6.28 7.83 8.94
C ILE A 34 7.34 7.35 9.95
N GLY A 35 8.35 8.16 10.23
CA GLY A 35 9.40 7.82 11.20
C GLY A 35 8.88 7.71 12.64
N SER A 36 7.75 8.34 12.93
CA SER A 36 7.06 8.28 14.23
C SER A 36 5.91 7.28 14.24
N PHE A 37 5.72 6.51 13.17
CA PHE A 37 4.67 5.50 13.07
C PHE A 37 5.03 4.25 13.87
N ASP A 38 4.10 3.81 14.71
CA ASP A 38 4.26 2.65 15.62
C ASP A 38 3.17 1.57 15.38
N GLY A 39 2.25 1.79 14.43
CA GLY A 39 1.16 0.86 14.13
C GLY A 39 -0.03 0.93 15.09
N ASN A 40 -0.08 1.94 15.95
CA ASN A 40 -1.12 2.09 16.97
C ASN A 40 -2.39 2.72 16.37
N ALA A 41 -3.42 1.89 16.18
CA ALA A 41 -4.74 2.30 15.73
C ALA A 41 -5.52 3.17 16.73
N ALA A 42 -5.02 3.39 17.95
CA ALA A 42 -5.62 4.34 18.88
C ALA A 42 -5.17 5.79 18.63
N ASP A 43 -4.10 5.99 17.84
CA ASP A 43 -3.58 7.32 17.53
C ASP A 43 -4.14 7.82 16.20
N ALA A 44 -4.94 8.89 16.26
CA ALA A 44 -5.54 9.50 15.07
C ALA A 44 -4.49 10.05 14.08
N GLY A 45 -3.32 10.44 14.57
CA GLY A 45 -2.20 10.88 13.74
C GLY A 45 -1.62 9.74 12.91
N GLN A 46 -1.47 8.55 13.52
CA GLN A 46 -1.02 7.34 12.83
C GLN A 46 -2.04 6.88 11.78
N ILE A 47 -3.33 6.85 12.13
CA ILE A 47 -4.41 6.51 11.16
C ILE A 47 -4.34 7.43 9.94
N SER A 48 -4.31 8.75 10.17
CA SER A 48 -4.23 9.74 9.09
C SER A 48 -2.98 9.55 8.24
N THR A 49 -1.86 9.15 8.85
CA THR A 49 -0.58 8.93 8.16
C THR A 49 -0.67 7.74 7.20
N VAL A 50 -1.27 6.63 7.62
CA VAL A 50 -1.49 5.47 6.73
C VAL A 50 -2.40 5.84 5.57
N ILE A 51 -3.50 6.54 5.84
CA ILE A 51 -4.45 6.97 4.80
C ILE A 51 -3.77 7.88 3.79
N ASP A 52 -3.01 8.89 4.24
CA ASP A 52 -2.30 9.81 3.36
C ASP A 52 -1.24 9.09 2.52
N CYS A 53 -0.49 8.15 3.11
CA CYS A 53 0.49 7.35 2.41
C CYS A 53 -0.16 6.46 1.35
N ALA A 54 -1.22 5.73 1.72
CA ALA A 54 -1.96 4.85 0.84
C ALA A 54 -2.62 5.61 -0.31
N HIS A 55 -3.24 6.75 -0.03
CA HIS A 55 -3.81 7.62 -1.05
C HIS A 55 -2.75 8.12 -2.02
N ALA A 56 -1.63 8.63 -1.51
CA ALA A 56 -0.54 9.14 -2.35
C ALA A 56 0.07 8.06 -3.25
N ALA A 57 0.15 6.83 -2.77
CA ALA A 57 0.53 5.67 -3.57
C ALA A 57 -0.56 5.30 -4.59
N LEU A 58 -1.75 4.95 -4.14
CA LEU A 58 -2.86 4.48 -4.97
C LEU A 58 -3.20 5.46 -6.08
N LYS A 59 -3.19 6.77 -5.82
CA LYS A 59 -3.45 7.81 -6.83
C LYS A 59 -2.54 7.71 -8.07
N ARG A 60 -1.36 7.09 -7.95
CA ARG A 60 -0.46 6.87 -9.08
C ARG A 60 -1.00 5.85 -10.10
N ASN A 61 -1.75 4.85 -9.63
CA ASN A 61 -2.41 3.84 -10.46
C ASN A 61 -3.90 4.14 -10.68
N TYR A 62 -4.53 4.81 -9.72
CA TYR A 62 -5.96 5.12 -9.65
C TYR A 62 -6.13 6.63 -9.42
N PRO A 63 -5.91 7.48 -10.44
CA PRO A 63 -5.88 8.94 -10.28
C PRO A 63 -7.21 9.55 -9.82
N ASP A 64 -8.31 8.86 -10.09
CA ASP A 64 -9.66 9.24 -9.68
C ASP A 64 -9.98 8.84 -8.22
N LEU A 65 -9.15 7.99 -7.59
CA LEU A 65 -9.38 7.52 -6.23
C LEU A 65 -9.17 8.68 -5.24
N THR A 66 -10.22 8.95 -4.47
CA THR A 66 -10.23 10.03 -3.49
C THR A 66 -9.59 9.59 -2.17
N ARG A 67 -9.22 10.57 -1.33
CA ARG A 67 -8.71 10.27 0.02
C ARG A 67 -9.77 9.59 0.89
N GLU A 68 -11.03 9.96 0.71
CA GLU A 68 -12.16 9.38 1.44
C GLU A 68 -12.38 7.92 1.05
N GLU A 69 -12.32 7.60 -0.24
CA GLU A 69 -12.35 6.21 -0.70
C GLU A 69 -11.14 5.41 -0.20
N ALA A 70 -9.94 6.00 -0.20
CA ALA A 70 -8.77 5.35 0.39
C ALA A 70 -8.97 5.04 1.88
N ALA A 71 -9.61 5.95 2.63
CA ALA A 71 -9.91 5.76 4.04
C ALA A 71 -10.97 4.68 4.28
N ASP A 72 -11.95 4.54 3.39
CA ASP A 72 -12.98 3.50 3.47
C ASP A 72 -12.42 2.09 3.16
N LEU A 73 -11.40 2.02 2.30
CA LEU A 73 -10.71 0.76 1.97
C LEU A 73 -9.77 0.26 3.08
N ILE A 74 -9.35 1.13 4.01
CA ILE A 74 -8.35 0.82 5.02
C ILE A 74 -9.03 0.68 6.39
N ASP A 75 -8.85 -0.47 7.00
CA ASP A 75 -9.34 -0.80 8.33
C ASP A 75 -8.20 -1.20 9.27
N ILE A 76 -8.52 -1.44 10.54
CA ILE A 76 -7.52 -1.80 11.57
C ILE A 76 -6.82 -3.13 11.25
N GLY A 77 -7.51 -4.06 10.56
CA GLY A 77 -6.97 -5.35 10.16
C GLY A 77 -5.96 -5.26 9.03
N ASN A 78 -6.14 -4.32 8.09
CA ASN A 78 -5.27 -4.17 6.92
C ASN A 78 -4.31 -2.96 6.97
N MET A 79 -4.46 -2.01 7.90
CA MET A 79 -3.66 -0.77 7.93
C MET A 79 -2.14 -1.00 7.92
N ASN A 80 -1.66 -1.98 8.68
CA ASN A 80 -0.23 -2.29 8.78
C ASN A 80 0.29 -2.91 7.48
N GLU A 81 -0.53 -3.74 6.84
CA GLU A 81 -0.20 -4.36 5.56
C GLU A 81 -0.13 -3.32 4.44
N VAL A 82 -1.14 -2.43 4.38
CA VAL A 82 -1.20 -1.31 3.45
C VAL A 82 -0.01 -0.40 3.63
N PHE A 83 0.29 0.00 4.87
CA PHE A 83 1.45 0.85 5.15
C PHE A 83 2.77 0.19 4.71
N ALA A 84 2.95 -1.09 5.01
CA ALA A 84 4.14 -1.84 4.59
C ALA A 84 4.22 -2.01 3.06
N ALA A 85 3.09 -2.15 2.37
CA ALA A 85 3.02 -2.21 0.91
C ALA A 85 3.41 -0.87 0.27
N VAL A 86 2.95 0.26 0.84
CA VAL A 86 3.28 1.62 0.38
C VAL A 86 4.77 1.94 0.61
N MET A 87 5.30 1.53 1.76
CA MET A 87 6.71 1.73 2.13
C MET A 87 7.67 0.86 1.34
N ASP A 88 7.17 -0.19 0.66
CA ASP A 88 7.90 -1.15 -0.19
C ASP A 88 9.41 -1.18 0.10
N VAL A 89 9.76 -1.66 1.30
CA VAL A 89 11.04 -1.32 1.97
C VAL A 89 12.28 -1.68 1.14
N SER A 90 12.19 -2.53 0.11
CA SER A 90 13.29 -2.79 -0.83
C SER A 90 12.85 -3.51 -2.13
N GLY A 91 11.55 -3.49 -2.47
CA GLY A 91 10.98 -4.44 -3.43
C GLY A 91 10.98 -5.89 -2.93
N LEU A 92 11.19 -6.12 -1.62
CA LEU A 92 11.26 -7.45 -1.01
C LEU A 92 9.88 -8.13 -1.02
N LYS A 93 8.83 -7.46 -0.53
CA LYS A 93 7.44 -7.95 -0.59
C LYS A 93 6.97 -8.18 -2.03
N ARG A 94 7.38 -7.31 -2.97
CA ARG A 94 7.15 -7.50 -4.41
C ARG A 94 7.79 -8.79 -4.92
N ARG A 95 9.07 -9.01 -4.61
CA ARG A 95 9.78 -10.24 -5.00
C ARG A 95 9.18 -11.50 -4.38
N GLU A 96 8.70 -11.43 -3.13
CA GLU A 96 8.03 -12.55 -2.47
C GLU A 96 6.71 -12.91 -3.16
N GLN A 97 5.88 -11.92 -3.51
CA GLN A 97 4.65 -12.15 -4.28
C GLN A 97 4.93 -12.65 -5.70
N GLU A 98 5.93 -12.08 -6.38
CA GLU A 98 6.37 -12.55 -7.71
C GLU A 98 6.93 -13.99 -7.65
N ALA A 99 7.65 -14.35 -6.58
CA ALA A 99 8.17 -15.69 -6.37
C ALA A 99 7.08 -16.71 -6.02
N ALA A 100 6.07 -16.32 -5.23
CA ALA A 100 4.91 -17.17 -4.92
C ALA A 100 4.12 -17.49 -6.19
N GLN A 101 3.77 -16.47 -6.98
CA GLN A 101 3.05 -16.64 -8.26
C GLN A 101 3.86 -17.45 -9.27
N ALA A 102 5.20 -17.29 -9.32
CA ALA A 102 6.06 -18.07 -10.20
C ALA A 102 6.25 -19.54 -9.75
N GLY A 103 6.12 -19.81 -8.46
CA GLY A 103 6.17 -21.16 -7.89
C GLY A 103 4.90 -21.96 -8.19
N GLU A 104 3.73 -21.32 -8.11
CA GLU A 104 2.43 -21.95 -8.41
C GLU A 104 2.30 -22.30 -9.90
N ALA A 105 2.84 -21.48 -10.81
CA ALA A 105 2.85 -21.75 -12.24
C ALA A 105 3.70 -22.96 -12.67
N ARG A 106 4.63 -23.43 -11.82
CA ARG A 106 5.46 -24.63 -12.06
C ARG A 106 4.92 -25.90 -11.41
N ALA A 107 3.98 -25.79 -10.47
CA ALA A 107 3.39 -26.94 -9.78
C ALA A 107 2.10 -27.45 -10.46
N ALA A 108 1.62 -26.73 -11.48
CA ALA A 108 0.41 -27.06 -12.24
C ALA A 108 0.69 -27.64 -13.64
N ASP A 109 1.94 -28.01 -13.94
CA ASP A 109 2.35 -28.71 -15.19
C ASP A 109 2.66 -30.19 -14.91
#